data_AF-A0A6D2IZL4-F1
#
_entry.id   AF-A0A6D2IZL4-F1
#
_cell.length_a   1.000
_cell.length_b   1.000
_cell.length_c   1.000
_cell.angle_alpha   90.00
_cell.angle_beta   90.00
_cell.angle_gamma   90.00
#
_symmetry.space_group_name_H-M   'P 1'
#
loop_
_entity.id
_entity.type
_entity.pdbx_description
1 polymer ?
#
loop_
_entity_poly.entity_id
_entity_poly.type
_entity_poly.pdbx_seq_one_letter_code
_entity_poly.pdbx_strand_id
1 'polypeptide(L)'
;MTQCETPNGASDARVLEKLLKLVTDLGHRGHVSVAAYGDMTGRDFPTEAGVKLNHFRAGEEYAKDTKMLEDVVAWAGENPSPSTLMLVAGKVSEELEEVVLLLKRQKNYNLIYIHPPPSPTVVVLIPSPT
;
A
#
# COMPACT_ATOMS: atom_id res chain seq x y z
N MET A 1 -8.94 -8.69 -9.12
CA MET A 1 -7.84 -8.19 -8.27
C MET A 1 -8.13 -6.73 -8.03
N THR A 2 -8.62 -6.37 -6.85
CA THR A 2 -8.97 -4.98 -6.53
C THR A 2 -7.70 -4.28 -6.05
N GLN A 3 -7.20 -3.32 -6.84
CA GLN A 3 -6.20 -2.37 -6.36
C GLN A 3 -6.86 -1.41 -5.37
N CYS A 4 -6.06 -0.84 -4.46
CA CYS A 4 -6.52 0.26 -3.61
C CYS A 4 -6.63 1.52 -4.45
N GLU A 5 -7.79 1.72 -5.08
CA GLU A 5 -8.07 2.93 -5.84
C GLU A 5 -8.46 4.09 -4.92
N THR A 6 -8.10 5.30 -5.36
CA THR A 6 -8.55 6.53 -4.73
C THR A 6 -10.08 6.62 -4.87
N PRO A 7 -10.84 6.86 -3.79
CA PRO A 7 -12.30 6.94 -3.87
C PRO A 7 -12.74 7.98 -4.92
N ASN A 8 -13.78 7.66 -5.69
CA ASN A 8 -14.32 8.53 -6.74
C ASN A 8 -14.56 9.96 -6.22
N GLY A 9 -13.97 10.95 -6.91
CA GLY A 9 -14.10 12.37 -6.58
C GLY A 9 -13.15 12.89 -5.48
N ALA A 10 -12.33 12.04 -4.86
CA ALA A 10 -11.23 12.47 -4.00
C ALA A 10 -9.95 12.65 -4.81
N SER A 11 -9.21 13.75 -4.60
CA SER A 11 -7.87 13.90 -5.15
C SER A 11 -6.86 13.07 -4.35
N ASP A 12 -5.81 12.59 -5.01
CA ASP A 12 -4.74 11.81 -4.37
C ASP A 12 -4.08 12.61 -3.24
N ALA A 13 -3.86 13.92 -3.45
CA ALA A 13 -3.43 14.87 -2.43
C ALA A 13 -4.30 14.85 -1.16
N ARG A 14 -5.63 14.89 -1.30
CA ARG A 14 -6.56 14.89 -0.16
C ARG A 14 -6.57 13.54 0.57
N VAL A 15 -6.43 12.44 -0.16
CA VAL A 15 -6.34 11.11 0.46
C VAL A 15 -5.05 10.98 1.26
N LEU A 16 -3.93 11.41 0.69
CA LEU A 16 -2.64 11.45 1.37
C LEU A 16 -2.69 12.33 2.62
N GLU A 17 -3.21 13.55 2.52
CA GLU A 17 -3.34 14.47 3.66
C GLU A 17 -4.16 13.85 4.79
N LYS A 18 -5.29 13.21 4.46
CA LYS A 18 -6.12 12.51 5.45
C LYS A 18 -5.38 11.34 6.10
N LEU A 19 -4.60 10.57 5.34
CA LEU A 19 -3.81 9.46 5.88
C LEU A 19 -2.73 9.96 6.84
N LEU A 20 -1.96 10.97 6.44
CA LEU A 20 -0.93 11.58 7.29
C LEU A 20 -1.53 12.20 8.56
N LYS A 21 -2.67 12.87 8.42
CA LYS A 21 -3.41 13.43 9.55
C LYS A 21 -3.88 12.31 10.50
N LEU A 22 -4.46 11.22 9.97
CA LEU A 22 -4.88 10.09 10.78
C LEU A 22 -3.71 9.47 11.56
N VAL A 23 -2.56 9.29 10.91
CA VAL A 23 -1.33 8.78 11.55
C VAL A 23 -0.91 9.70 12.70
N THR A 24 -0.95 11.01 12.48
CA THR A 24 -0.63 12.02 13.51
C THR A 24 -1.65 12.01 14.66
N ASP A 25 -2.95 11.96 14.35
CA ASP A 25 -4.06 11.96 15.31
C ASP A 25 -4.05 10.69 16.18
N LEU A 26 -3.56 9.57 15.65
CA LEU A 26 -3.32 8.32 16.40
C LEU A 26 -2.08 8.41 17.32
N GLY A 27 -1.41 9.55 17.38
CA GLY A 27 -0.31 9.83 18.30
C GLY A 27 1.07 9.51 17.73
N HIS A 28 1.21 9.23 16.43
CA HIS A 28 2.52 9.10 15.81
C HIS A 28 3.21 10.46 15.75
N ARG A 29 4.41 10.57 16.33
CA ARG A 29 5.20 11.81 16.39
C ARG A 29 6.51 11.76 15.61
N GLY A 30 6.82 10.62 15.00
CA GLY A 30 8.04 10.41 14.21
C GLY A 30 7.91 10.92 12.78
N HIS A 31 9.03 10.89 12.06
CA HIS A 31 9.04 11.14 10.61
C HIS A 31 8.24 10.05 9.89
N VAL A 32 7.34 10.46 9.00
CA VAL A 32 6.55 9.54 8.17
C VAL A 32 7.08 9.60 6.75
N SER A 33 7.66 8.50 6.28
CA SER A 33 8.06 8.33 4.88
C SER A 33 6.92 7.67 4.10
N VAL A 34 6.52 8.24 2.96
CA VAL A 34 5.45 7.68 2.12
C VAL A 34 6.00 7.33 0.74
N ALA A 35 5.67 6.13 0.26
CA ALA A 35 5.95 5.70 -1.10
C ALA A 35 4.67 5.17 -1.76
N ALA A 36 4.39 5.61 -2.99
CA ALA A 36 3.28 5.14 -3.80
C ALA A 36 3.80 4.32 -4.98
N TYR A 37 3.07 3.27 -5.36
CA TYR A 37 3.45 2.32 -6.40
C TYR A 37 2.26 2.07 -7.32
N GLY A 38 2.46 2.21 -8.64
CA GLY A 38 1.42 1.95 -9.64
C GLY A 38 1.46 2.94 -10.80
N ASP A 39 0.38 2.98 -11.58
CA ASP A 39 0.30 3.90 -12.72
C ASP A 39 0.05 5.33 -12.22
N MET A 40 1.13 6.12 -12.20
CA MET A 40 1.11 7.53 -11.80
C MET A 40 0.58 8.48 -12.87
N THR A 41 0.18 7.99 -14.05
CA THR A 41 -0.30 8.85 -15.15
C THR A 41 -1.57 9.60 -14.72
N GLY A 42 -1.50 10.94 -14.72
CA GLY A 42 -2.63 11.80 -14.33
C GLY A 42 -2.96 11.81 -12.83
N ARG A 43 -2.08 11.24 -11.99
CA ARG A 43 -2.20 11.27 -10.52
C ARG A 43 -1.54 12.54 -9.98
N ASP A 44 -2.18 13.19 -9.01
CA ASP A 44 -1.73 14.47 -8.44
C ASP A 44 -1.33 14.31 -6.97
N PHE A 45 -0.08 13.91 -6.76
CA PHE A 45 0.53 13.84 -5.44
C PHE A 45 1.35 15.12 -5.18
N PRO A 46 1.12 15.83 -4.06
CA PRO A 46 1.84 17.06 -3.77
C PRO A 46 3.34 16.79 -3.63
N THR A 47 4.16 17.51 -4.40
CA THR A 47 5.63 17.39 -4.32
C THR A 47 6.15 17.74 -2.91
N GLU A 48 5.50 18.69 -2.24
CA GLU A 48 5.86 19.13 -0.88
C GLU A 48 5.57 18.07 0.20
N ALA A 49 4.70 17.09 -0.09
CA ALA A 49 4.38 16.02 0.86
C ALA A 49 5.48 14.93 0.94
N GLY A 50 6.57 15.07 0.16
CA GLY A 50 7.71 14.17 0.25
C GLY A 50 7.42 12.72 -0.17
N VAL A 51 6.37 12.50 -0.97
CA VAL A 51 5.98 11.16 -1.42
C VAL A 51 6.92 10.67 -2.51
N LYS A 52 7.52 9.50 -2.31
CA LYS A 52 8.25 8.79 -3.36
C LYS A 52 7.25 8.15 -4.32
N LEU A 53 7.21 8.61 -5.57
CA LEU A 53 6.34 8.05 -6.60
C LEU A 53 7.11 7.03 -7.44
N ASN A 54 6.71 5.77 -7.38
CA ASN A 54 7.26 4.71 -8.23
C ASN A 54 6.23 4.37 -9.32
N HIS A 55 6.48 4.82 -10.55
CA HIS A 55 5.58 4.62 -11.69
C HIS A 55 5.76 3.24 -12.33
N PHE A 56 4.66 2.50 -12.45
CA PHE A 56 4.57 1.22 -13.14
C PHE A 56 3.30 1.17 -13.97
N ARG A 57 3.41 0.81 -15.24
CA ARG A 57 2.29 0.68 -16.16
C ARG A 57 1.52 -0.62 -15.93
N ALA A 58 0.32 -0.70 -16.50
CA ALA A 58 -0.44 -1.95 -16.52
C ALA A 58 0.40 -3.09 -17.14
N GLY A 59 0.49 -4.22 -16.43
CA GLY A 59 1.30 -5.38 -16.83
C GLY A 59 2.67 -5.46 -16.15
N GLU A 60 3.14 -4.40 -15.47
CA GLU A 60 4.43 -4.38 -14.77
C GLU A 60 4.32 -4.83 -13.29
N GLU A 61 3.40 -5.76 -12.99
CA GLU A 61 3.11 -6.20 -11.61
C GLU A 61 4.34 -6.78 -10.91
N TYR A 62 5.11 -7.61 -11.61
CA TYR A 62 6.35 -8.20 -11.08
C TYR A 62 7.39 -7.14 -10.70
N ALA A 63 7.59 -6.13 -11.56
CA ALA A 63 8.54 -5.04 -11.31
C ALA A 63 8.07 -4.16 -10.14
N LYS A 64 6.76 -3.87 -10.08
CA LYS A 64 6.13 -3.13 -8.98
C LYS A 64 6.31 -3.87 -7.65
N ASP A 65 6.03 -5.17 -7.60
CA ASP A 65 6.14 -5.97 -6.37
C ASP A 65 7.61 -6.11 -5.92
N THR A 66 8.54 -6.31 -6.87
CA THR A 66 9.99 -6.34 -6.59
C THR A 66 10.44 -5.02 -5.98
N LYS A 67 10.00 -3.88 -6.53
CA LYS A 67 10.33 -2.56 -5.99
C LYS A 67 9.79 -2.36 -4.58
N MET A 68 8.54 -2.78 -4.32
CA MET A 68 7.94 -2.70 -2.99
C MET A 68 8.74 -3.51 -1.98
N LEU A 69 9.16 -4.73 -2.34
CA LEU A 69 10.01 -5.57 -1.51
C LEU A 69 11.36 -4.91 -1.21
N GLU A 70 12.05 -4.43 -2.23
CA GLU A 70 13.33 -3.71 -2.07
C GLU A 70 13.20 -2.50 -1.14
N ASP A 71 12.17 -1.67 -1.35
CA ASP A 71 11.97 -0.45 -0.56
C ASP A 71 11.64 -0.79 0.90
N VAL A 72 10.86 -1.85 1.18
CA VAL A 72 10.56 -2.31 2.55
C VAL A 72 11.82 -2.85 3.24
N VAL A 73 12.64 -3.64 2.53
CA VAL A 73 13.89 -4.19 3.07
C VAL A 73 14.89 -3.07 3.37
N ALA A 74 15.07 -2.14 2.43
CA ALA A 74 15.96 -1.00 2.60
C ALA A 74 15.50 -0.11 3.77
N TRP A 75 14.21 0.23 3.82
CA TRP A 75 13.65 1.03 4.90
C TRP A 75 13.82 0.36 6.26
N ALA A 76 13.59 -0.95 6.38
CA ALA A 76 13.79 -1.68 7.62
C ALA A 76 15.26 -1.73 8.07
N GLY A 77 16.21 -1.67 7.13
CA GLY A 77 17.65 -1.56 7.43
C GLY A 77 18.03 -0.23 8.08
N GLU A 78 17.32 0.85 7.75
CA GLU A 78 17.59 2.21 8.24
C GLU A 78 16.76 2.56 9.49
N ASN A 79 15.67 1.83 9.76
CA ASN A 79 14.69 2.18 10.79
C ASN A 79 14.52 1.05 11.84
N PRO A 80 15.43 0.92 12.83
CA PRO A 80 15.39 -0.17 13.81
C PRO A 80 14.13 -0.16 14.68
N SER A 81 13.81 -1.29 15.31
CA SER A 81 12.67 -1.43 16.22
C SER A 81 12.75 -0.45 17.41
N PRO A 82 11.60 0.09 17.90
CA PRO A 82 10.25 -0.10 17.40
C PRO A 82 9.92 0.82 16.21
N SER A 83 9.49 0.23 15.10
CA SER A 83 9.07 0.93 13.88
C SER A 83 7.68 0.46 13.45
N THR A 84 6.90 1.34 12.82
CA THR A 84 5.58 1.00 12.27
C THR A 84 5.65 0.97 10.75
N LEU A 85 5.31 -0.17 10.16
CA LEU A 85 5.10 -0.30 8.72
C LEU A 85 3.61 -0.30 8.43
N MET A 86 3.17 0.60 7.56
CA MET A 86 1.79 0.67 7.08
C MET A 86 1.75 0.33 5.60
N LEU A 87 1.03 -0.72 5.24
CA LEU A 87 0.90 -1.20 3.87
C LEU A 87 -0.56 -1.05 3.44
N VAL A 88 -0.79 -0.19 2.43
CA VAL A 88 -2.11 0.05 1.83
C VAL A 88 -2.13 -0.63 0.47
N ALA A 89 -2.61 -1.88 0.42
CA ALA A 89 -2.55 -2.70 -0.79
C ALA A 89 -3.71 -3.71 -0.85
N GLY A 90 -4.08 -4.12 -2.06
CA GLY A 90 -5.06 -5.17 -2.29
C GLY A 90 -4.45 -6.56 -2.16
N LYS A 91 -3.74 -6.97 -3.20
CA LYS A 91 -2.88 -8.15 -3.22
C LYS A 91 -1.43 -7.69 -3.36
N VAL A 92 -0.54 -8.33 -2.63
CA VAL A 92 0.92 -8.19 -2.75
C VAL A 92 1.54 -9.55 -3.08
N SER A 93 2.82 -9.57 -3.45
CA SER A 93 3.53 -10.82 -3.70
C SER A 93 3.77 -11.60 -2.40
N GLU A 94 3.90 -12.93 -2.51
CA GLU A 94 4.14 -13.81 -1.37
C GLU A 94 5.46 -13.45 -0.66
N GLU A 95 6.49 -13.07 -1.42
CA GLU A 95 7.79 -12.68 -0.87
C GLU A 95 7.70 -11.41 -0.01
N LEU A 96 6.88 -10.44 -0.42
CA LEU A 96 6.65 -9.24 0.38
C LEU A 96 5.88 -9.57 1.66
N GLU A 97 4.86 -10.43 1.59
CA GLU A 97 4.12 -10.88 2.77
C GLU A 97 5.04 -11.59 3.77
N GLU A 98 5.91 -12.49 3.30
CA GLU A 98 6.87 -13.20 4.14
C GLU A 98 7.82 -12.25 4.87
N VAL A 99 8.39 -11.28 4.16
CA VAL A 99 9.29 -10.28 4.77
C VAL A 99 8.54 -9.43 5.79
N VAL A 100 7.34 -8.97 5.46
CA VAL A 100 6.51 -8.17 6.36
C VAL A 100 6.15 -8.95 7.64
N LEU A 101 5.81 -10.23 7.51
CA LEU A 101 5.56 -11.13 8.64
C LEU A 101 6.81 -11.36 9.48
N LEU A 102 7.98 -11.48 8.86
CA LEU A 102 9.26 -11.61 9.56
C LEU A 102 9.56 -10.34 10.38
N LEU A 103 9.40 -9.15 9.79
CA LEU A 103 9.58 -7.88 10.50
C LEU A 103 8.67 -7.80 11.73
N LYS A 104 7.40 -8.20 11.59
CA LYS A 104 6.45 -8.24 12.71
C LYS A 104 6.87 -9.24 13.79
N ARG A 105 7.16 -10.50 13.41
CA ARG A 105 7.35 -11.61 14.36
C ARG A 105 8.73 -11.63 15.01
N GLN A 106 9.78 -11.25 14.27
CA GLN A 106 11.16 -11.41 14.70
C GLN A 106 11.86 -10.08 15.02
N LYS A 107 11.38 -8.96 14.46
CA LYS A 107 11.99 -7.64 14.66
C LYS A 107 11.13 -6.69 15.49
N ASN A 108 9.99 -7.13 16.02
CA ASN A 108 9.10 -6.30 16.85
C ASN A 108 8.67 -5.01 16.14
N TYR A 109 8.31 -5.12 14.86
CA TYR A 109 7.68 -4.03 14.12
C TYR A 109 6.17 -4.05 14.35
N ASN A 110 5.57 -2.87 14.45
CA ASN A 110 4.13 -2.74 14.35
C ASN A 110 3.71 -2.76 12.88
N LEU A 111 2.74 -3.59 12.52
CA LEU A 111 2.27 -3.74 11.14
C LEU A 111 0.80 -3.33 11.04
N ILE A 112 0.52 -2.35 10.19
CA ILE A 112 -0.83 -1.93 9.82
C ILE A 112 -1.06 -2.32 8.36
N TYR A 113 -2.03 -3.19 8.10
CA TYR A 113 -2.42 -3.57 6.74
C TYR A 113 -3.80 -3.00 6.43
N ILE A 114 -3.90 -2.16 5.41
CA ILE A 114 -5.17 -1.64 4.90
C ILE A 114 -5.40 -2.25 3.52
N HIS A 115 -6.46 -3.04 3.42
CA HIS A 115 -6.88 -3.66 2.18
C HIS A 115 -8.24 -3.11 1.73
N PRO A 116 -8.56 -3.15 0.43
CA PRO A 116 -9.88 -2.80 -0.05
C PRO A 116 -10.90 -3.82 0.48
N PRO A 117 -12.18 -3.42 0.68
CA PRO A 117 -13.21 -4.36 1.09
C PRO A 117 -13.33 -5.49 0.06
N PRO A 118 -13.60 -6.74 0.51
CA PRO A 118 -13.77 -7.85 -0.43
C PRO A 118 -14.92 -7.56 -1.40
N SER A 119 -14.69 -7.73 -2.70
CA SER A 119 -15.78 -7.67 -3.67
C SER A 119 -16.71 -8.87 -3.46
N PRO A 120 -18.04 -8.70 -3.55
CA PRO A 120 -18.96 -9.83 -3.46
C PRO A 120 -18.70 -10.82 -4.61
N THR A 121 -18.54 -12.10 -4.28
CA THR A 121 -18.44 -13.18 -5.27
C THR A 121 -19.81 -13.41 -5.89
N VAL A 122 -19.97 -13.12 -7.18
CA VAL A 122 -21.20 -13.39 -7.92
C VAL A 122 -21.08 -14.71 -8.67
N VAL A 123 -21.96 -15.65 -8.37
CA VAL A 123 -22.10 -16.91 -9.12
C VAL A 123 -23.36 -16.79 -9.99
N VAL A 124 -23.19 -16.83 -11.32
CA VAL A 124 -24.31 -16.85 -12.27
C VAL A 124 -24.57 -18.30 -12.66
N LEU A 125 -25.72 -18.85 -12.24
CA LEU A 125 -26.17 -20.18 -12.63
C LEU A 125 -27.18 -20.04 -13.78
N ILE A 126 -26.84 -20.57 -14.95
CA ILE A 126 -27.73 -20.57 -16.12
C ILE A 126 -28.23 -22.01 -16.31
N PRO A 127 -29.51 -22.31 -16.06
CA PRO A 127 -30.07 -23.62 -16.36
C PRO A 127 -30.24 -23.81 -17.88
N SER A 128 -30.12 -25.05 -18.36
CA SER A 128 -30.42 -25.39 -19.75
C SER A 128 -31.91 -25.21 -20.06
N PRO A 129 -32.29 -24.74 -21.26
CA PRO A 129 -33.69 -24.71 -21.68
C PRO A 129 -34.24 -26.13 -21.80
N THR A 130 -35.47 -26.33 -21.30
CA THR A 130 -36.25 -27.58 -21.40
C THR A 130 -36.75 -27.85 -22.80
#